data_AF-A0A6M1E4I0-F1
#
_entry.id   AF-A0A6M1E4I0-F1
#
_cell.length_a   1.000
_cell.length_b   1.000
_cell.length_c   1.000
_cell.angle_alpha   90.00
_cell.angle_beta   90.00
_cell.angle_gamma   90.00
#
_symmetry.space_group_name_H-M   'P 1'
#
loop_
_entity.id
_entity.type
_entity.pdbx_description
1 polymer ?
#
loop_
_entity_poly.entity_id
_entity_poly.type
_entity_poly.pdbx_seq_one_letter_code
_entity_poly.pdbx_strand_id
1 'polypeptide(L)'
;MKKLILTGLGFLFAITLALAQEVDVEQKTKETIATLAEKLTLSDEQQATIYPVVLEAKITKYALKADTALSFQELQQQLHKLKEGSNNRIMEQLNDKQKEQFKKYLAERKSKED
;
A
#
# COMPACT_ATOMS: atom_id res chain seq x y z
N MET A 1 0.84 -5.53 -41.16
CA MET A 1 -0.26 -4.59 -40.85
C MET A 1 -0.14 -4.16 -39.39
N LYS A 2 0.15 -2.88 -39.13
CA LYS A 2 0.33 -2.31 -37.78
C LYS A 2 -1.03 -2.29 -37.08
N LYS A 3 -1.12 -2.94 -35.91
CA LYS A 3 -2.34 -2.95 -35.10
C LYS A 3 -2.38 -1.64 -34.31
N LEU A 4 -3.48 -0.92 -34.46
CA LEU A 4 -3.77 0.37 -33.83
C LEU A 4 -3.70 0.22 -32.31
N ILE A 5 -2.82 0.98 -31.67
CA ILE A 5 -2.82 1.16 -30.21
C ILE A 5 -3.97 2.10 -29.90
N LEU A 6 -4.96 1.59 -29.17
CA LEU A 6 -6.12 2.34 -28.68
C LEU A 6 -5.72 3.17 -27.45
N THR A 7 -4.84 4.16 -27.64
CA THR A 7 -4.67 5.25 -26.66
C THR A 7 -5.79 6.26 -26.89
N GLY A 8 -6.73 6.36 -25.95
CA GLY A 8 -7.58 7.54 -25.86
C GLY A 8 -9.10 7.30 -25.87
N LEU A 9 -9.62 6.49 -24.94
CA LEU A 9 -10.94 6.75 -24.33
C LEU A 9 -11.19 5.97 -23.03
N GLY A 10 -10.13 5.70 -22.24
CA GLY A 10 -10.23 5.02 -20.94
C GLY A 10 -9.82 5.88 -19.75
N PHE A 11 -9.42 7.13 -19.97
CA PHE A 11 -8.84 7.97 -18.91
C PHE A 11 -9.88 8.87 -18.20
N LEU A 12 -11.03 9.15 -18.82
CA LEU A 12 -12.00 10.10 -18.26
C LEU A 12 -12.96 9.50 -17.22
N PHE A 13 -13.04 8.17 -17.10
CA PHE A 13 -13.86 7.52 -16.05
C PHE A 13 -13.05 7.16 -14.79
N ALA A 14 -11.72 7.14 -14.87
CA ALA A 14 -10.86 6.88 -13.72
C ALA A 14 -10.74 8.09 -12.78
N ILE A 15 -10.84 9.32 -13.29
CA ILE A 15 -10.61 10.54 -12.51
C ILE A 15 -11.75 10.79 -11.51
N THR A 16 -13.00 10.47 -11.85
CA THR A 16 -14.14 10.62 -10.91
C THR A 16 -14.12 9.59 -9.78
N LEU A 17 -13.64 8.37 -10.03
CA LEU A 17 -13.49 7.35 -8.98
C LEU A 17 -12.24 7.61 -8.11
N ALA A 18 -11.19 8.20 -8.67
CA ALA A 18 -9.97 8.54 -7.94
C ALA A 18 -10.22 9.55 -6.81
N LEU A 19 -11.03 10.60 -7.04
CA LEU A 19 -11.29 11.63 -6.03
C LEU A 19 -12.08 11.11 -4.80
N ALA A 20 -12.99 10.15 -4.99
CA ALA A 20 -13.72 9.51 -3.88
C ALA A 20 -12.86 8.50 -3.12
N GLN A 21 -11.90 7.86 -3.80
CA GLN A 21 -10.93 6.97 -3.19
C GLN A 21 -9.81 7.74 -2.47
N GLU A 22 -9.42 8.92 -2.96
CA GLU A 22 -8.34 9.74 -2.37
C GLU A 22 -8.61 10.10 -0.90
N VAL A 23 -9.82 10.55 -0.57
CA VAL A 23 -10.19 10.92 0.81
C VAL A 23 -10.19 9.71 1.75
N ASP A 24 -10.70 8.56 1.31
CA ASP A 24 -10.69 7.29 2.08
C ASP A 24 -9.27 6.74 2.24
N VAL A 25 -8.46 6.81 1.18
CA VAL A 25 -7.07 6.32 1.16
C VAL A 25 -6.19 7.15 2.09
N GLU A 26 -6.31 8.47 2.07
CA GLU A 26 -5.55 9.37 2.93
C GLU A 26 -5.86 9.10 4.41
N GLN A 27 -7.15 8.99 4.75
CA GLN A 27 -7.60 8.70 6.12
C GLN A 27 -7.10 7.33 6.59
N LYS A 28 -7.26 6.28 5.76
CA LYS A 28 -6.74 4.94 6.05
C LYS A 28 -5.21 4.91 6.18
N THR A 29 -4.50 5.81 5.48
CA THR A 29 -3.06 5.98 5.63
C THR A 29 -2.74 6.54 7.01
N LYS A 30 -3.41 7.63 7.42
CA LYS A 30 -3.25 8.22 8.75
C LYS A 30 -3.52 7.22 9.86
N GLU A 31 -4.58 6.42 9.76
CA GLU A 31 -4.90 5.36 10.73
C GLU A 31 -3.81 4.28 10.81
N THR A 32 -3.25 3.91 9.66
CA THR A 32 -2.16 2.93 9.62
C THR A 32 -0.90 3.51 10.27
N ILE A 33 -0.56 4.76 9.98
CA ILE A 33 0.57 5.45 10.62
C ILE A 33 0.36 5.61 12.12
N ALA A 34 -0.84 5.97 12.58
CA ALA A 34 -1.16 6.04 14.00
C ALA A 34 -0.98 4.68 14.70
N THR A 35 -1.43 3.60 14.06
CA THR A 35 -1.22 2.24 14.57
C THR A 35 0.26 1.89 14.65
N LEU A 36 1.03 2.17 13.59
CA LEU A 36 2.47 1.90 13.59
C LEU A 36 3.22 2.77 14.61
N ALA A 37 2.81 4.02 14.78
CA ALA A 37 3.36 4.94 15.78
C ALA A 37 3.14 4.43 17.19
N GLU A 38 1.94 3.94 17.51
CA GLU A 38 1.65 3.32 18.82
C GLU A 38 2.48 2.04 19.03
N LYS A 39 2.50 1.13 18.05
CA LYS A 39 3.13 -0.20 18.20
C LYS A 39 4.67 -0.15 18.21
N LEU A 40 5.26 0.79 17.48
CA LEU A 40 6.70 0.89 17.30
C LEU A 40 7.30 2.11 18.02
N THR A 41 6.48 2.95 18.66
CA THR A 41 6.91 4.20 19.27
C THR A 41 7.67 5.07 18.27
N LEU A 42 7.08 5.29 17.09
CA LEU A 42 7.71 6.05 16.00
C LEU A 42 7.83 7.54 16.37
N SER A 43 8.97 8.14 16.06
CA SER A 43 9.10 9.61 16.10
C SER A 43 8.27 10.27 15.00
N ASP A 44 7.98 11.56 15.13
CA ASP A 44 7.27 12.32 14.10
C ASP A 44 8.01 12.32 12.76
N GLU A 45 9.35 12.33 12.78
CA GLU A 45 10.18 12.21 11.58
C GLU A 45 10.04 10.84 10.91
N GLN A 46 10.04 9.76 11.69
CA GLN A 46 9.80 8.42 11.17
C GLN A 46 8.39 8.29 10.60
N GLN A 47 7.38 8.85 11.26
CA GLN A 47 6.01 8.88 10.76
C GLN A 47 5.92 9.62 9.43
N ALA A 48 6.54 10.79 9.31
CA ALA A 48 6.58 11.58 8.08
C ALA A 48 7.26 10.82 6.93
N THR A 49 8.31 10.05 7.23
CA THR A 49 9.06 9.27 6.23
C THR A 49 8.32 8.00 5.81
N ILE A 50 7.60 7.35 6.75
CA ILE A 50 6.85 6.11 6.49
C ILE A 50 5.50 6.41 5.81
N TYR A 51 4.89 7.56 6.08
CA TYR A 51 3.61 7.98 5.49
C TYR A 51 3.52 7.79 3.96
N PRO A 52 4.44 8.34 3.13
CA PRO A 52 4.36 8.18 1.68
C PRO A 52 4.48 6.73 1.22
N VAL A 53 5.25 5.89 1.93
CA VAL A 53 5.38 4.45 1.62
C VAL A 53 4.04 3.75 1.80
N VAL A 54 3.34 4.04 2.90
CA VAL A 54 2.03 3.45 3.20
C VAL A 54 0.96 3.98 2.24
N LEU A 55 1.00 5.27 1.92
CA LEU A 55 0.08 5.88 0.96
C LEU A 55 0.21 5.24 -0.42
N GLU A 56 1.43 5.17 -0.95
CA GLU A 56 1.75 4.56 -2.25
C GLU A 56 1.30 3.09 -2.28
N ALA A 57 1.54 2.33 -1.20
CA ALA A 57 1.11 0.95 -1.12
C ALA A 57 -0.42 0.79 -1.14
N LYS A 58 -1.17 1.70 -0.50
CA LYS A 58 -2.63 1.66 -0.55
C LYS A 58 -3.16 2.02 -1.92
N ILE A 59 -2.67 3.12 -2.53
CA ILE A 59 -3.06 3.53 -3.89
C ILE A 59 -2.81 2.38 -4.87
N THR A 60 -1.61 1.80 -4.83
CA THR A 60 -1.24 0.68 -5.71
C THR A 60 -2.15 -0.53 -5.46
N LYS A 61 -2.48 -0.85 -4.20
CA LYS A 61 -3.41 -1.95 -3.88
C LYS A 61 -4.80 -1.72 -4.47
N TYR A 62 -5.32 -0.49 -4.41
CA TYR A 62 -6.62 -0.17 -5.00
C TYR A 62 -6.57 -0.28 -6.53
N ALA A 63 -5.51 0.23 -7.16
CA ALA A 63 -5.30 0.11 -8.60
C ALA A 63 -5.24 -1.36 -9.05
N LEU A 64 -4.47 -2.20 -8.36
CA LEU A 64 -4.38 -3.64 -8.64
C LEU A 64 -5.74 -4.32 -8.52
N LYS A 65 -6.53 -4.00 -7.50
CA LYS A 65 -7.86 -4.59 -7.31
C LYS A 65 -8.90 -4.11 -8.33
N ALA A 66 -8.73 -2.91 -8.87
CA ALA A 66 -9.60 -2.36 -9.90
C ALA A 66 -9.21 -2.84 -11.31
N ASP A 67 -8.01 -3.40 -11.48
CA ASP A 67 -7.53 -3.90 -12.77
C ASP A 67 -8.22 -5.24 -13.13
N THR A 68 -9.19 -5.14 -14.03
CA THR A 68 -9.95 -6.30 -14.54
C THR A 68 -9.18 -7.12 -15.57
N ALA A 69 -7.99 -6.69 -16.00
CA ALA A 69 -7.17 -7.42 -16.96
C ALA A 69 -6.29 -8.50 -16.30
N LEU A 70 -6.08 -8.42 -14.98
CA LEU A 70 -5.28 -9.39 -14.24
C LEU A 70 -6.07 -10.67 -13.96
N SER A 71 -5.44 -11.82 -14.18
CA SER A 71 -5.95 -13.07 -13.61
C SER A 71 -5.88 -13.02 -12.09
N PHE A 72 -6.69 -13.87 -11.42
CA PHE A 72 -6.65 -13.97 -9.96
C PHE A 72 -5.25 -14.30 -9.43
N GLN A 73 -4.52 -15.19 -10.08
CA GLN A 73 -3.17 -15.58 -9.66
C GLN A 73 -2.18 -14.41 -9.80
N GLU A 74 -2.24 -13.67 -10.91
CA GLU A 74 -1.40 -12.49 -11.13
C GLU A 74 -1.70 -11.38 -10.12
N LEU A 75 -2.99 -11.15 -9.83
CA LEU A 75 -3.41 -10.20 -8.80
C LEU A 75 -2.84 -10.58 -7.42
N GLN A 76 -2.96 -11.84 -7.01
CA GLN A 76 -2.42 -12.32 -5.73
C GLN A 76 -0.89 -12.16 -5.67
N GLN A 77 -0.19 -12.51 -6.76
CA GLN A 77 1.26 -12.36 -6.83
C GLN A 77 1.69 -10.89 -6.70
N GLN A 78 1.00 -9.98 -7.39
CA GLN A 78 1.31 -8.55 -7.34
C GLN A 78 1.00 -7.94 -5.97
N LEU A 79 -0.11 -8.32 -5.35
CA LEU A 79 -0.45 -7.90 -3.99
C LEU A 79 0.56 -8.40 -2.95
N HIS A 80 1.05 -9.63 -3.11
CA HIS A 80 2.09 -10.19 -2.25
C HIS A 80 3.40 -9.40 -2.37
N LYS A 81 3.88 -9.18 -3.61
CA LYS A 81 5.09 -8.37 -3.88
C LYS A 81 4.95 -6.95 -3.33
N LEU A 82 3.78 -6.32 -3.47
CA LEU A 82 3.50 -5.00 -2.94
C LEU A 82 3.60 -4.98 -1.40
N LYS A 83 3.03 -5.98 -0.73
CA LYS A 83 3.10 -6.11 0.74
C LYS A 83 4.53 -6.30 1.21
N GLU A 84 5.31 -7.18 0.58
CA GLU A 84 6.71 -7.39 0.92
C GLU A 84 7.56 -6.14 0.67
N GLY A 85 7.43 -5.53 -0.51
CA GLY A 85 8.19 -4.34 -0.87
C GLY A 85 7.91 -3.15 0.05
N SER A 86 6.63 -2.90 0.38
CA SER A 86 6.27 -1.84 1.33
C SER A 86 6.79 -2.14 2.75
N ASN A 87 6.67 -3.37 3.24
CA ASN A 87 7.20 -3.76 4.55
C ASN A 87 8.73 -3.59 4.64
N ASN A 88 9.47 -3.94 3.58
CA ASN A 88 10.92 -3.75 3.53
C ASN A 88 11.30 -2.27 3.59
N ARG A 89 10.64 -1.42 2.78
CA ARG A 89 10.85 0.03 2.81
C ARG A 89 10.52 0.64 4.17
N ILE A 90 9.51 0.12 4.88
CA ILE A 90 9.21 0.54 6.26
C ILE A 90 10.34 0.13 7.20
N MET A 91 10.80 -1.13 7.15
CA MET A 91 11.89 -1.61 8.01
C MET A 91 13.19 -0.82 7.88
N GLU A 92 13.49 -0.29 6.69
CA GLU A 92 14.65 0.57 6.44
C GLU A 92 14.61 1.88 7.24
N GLN A 93 13.42 2.37 7.61
CA GLN A 93 13.23 3.60 8.39
C GLN A 93 13.24 3.38 9.91
N LEU A 94 13.40 2.14 10.35
CA LEU A 94 13.30 1.73 11.75
C LEU A 94 14.69 1.46 12.34
N ASN A 95 14.85 1.73 13.64
CA ASN A 95 16.00 1.22 14.39
C ASN A 95 15.81 -0.27 14.72
N ASP A 96 16.85 -0.92 15.25
CA ASP A 96 16.83 -2.38 15.45
C ASP A 96 15.75 -2.85 16.44
N LYS A 97 15.50 -2.09 17.50
CA LYS A 97 14.40 -2.38 18.45
C LYS A 97 13.04 -2.29 17.76
N GLN A 98 12.84 -1.27 16.93
CA GLN A 98 11.60 -1.07 16.19
C GLN A 98 11.41 -2.13 15.10
N LYS A 99 12.49 -2.59 14.43
CA LYS A 99 12.43 -3.70 13.48
C LYS A 99 11.94 -4.98 14.13
N GLU A 100 12.42 -5.31 15.34
CA GLU A 100 11.93 -6.44 16.13
C GLU A 100 10.43 -6.32 16.44
N GLN A 101 9.97 -5.14 16.88
CA GLN A 101 8.56 -4.88 17.16
C GLN A 101 7.71 -4.97 15.87
N PHE A 102 8.22 -4.48 14.75
CA PHE A 102 7.53 -4.53 13.48
C PHE A 102 7.39 -5.95 12.95
N LYS A 103 8.41 -6.80 13.09
CA LYS A 103 8.31 -8.23 12.77
C LYS A 103 7.21 -8.93 13.59
N LYS A 104 7.11 -8.63 14.88
CA LYS A 104 6.03 -9.16 15.74
C LYS A 104 4.66 -8.67 15.27
N TYR A 105 4.53 -7.38 14.99
CA TYR A 105 3.31 -6.80 14.42
C TYR A 105 2.89 -7.48 13.10
N LEU A 106 3.84 -7.76 12.20
CA LEU A 106 3.56 -8.46 10.94
C LEU A 106 3.11 -9.90 11.16
N ALA A 107 3.71 -10.62 12.11
CA ALA A 107 3.32 -11.97 12.47
C ALA A 107 1.88 -12.02 13.03
N GLU A 108 1.54 -11.10 13.94
CA GLU A 108 0.19 -10.96 14.50
C GLU A 108 -0.86 -10.59 13.45
N ARG A 109 -0.48 -9.79 12.44
CA ARG A 109 -1.37 -9.49 11.31
C ARG A 109 -1.59 -10.69 10.42
N LYS A 110 -0.55 -11.46 10.13
CA LYS A 110 -0.66 -12.65 9.29
C LYS A 110 -1.62 -13.67 9.94
N SER A 111 -1.51 -13.91 11.25
CA SER A 111 -2.40 -14.82 11.98
C SER A 111 -3.87 -14.36 12.07
N LYS A 112 -4.18 -13.13 11.67
CA LYS A 112 -5.56 -12.59 11.60
C LYS A 112 -6.11 -12.55 10.17
N GLU A 113 -5.23 -12.69 9.17
CA GLU A 113 -5.58 -12.69 7.74
C GLU A 113 -5.74 -14.12 7.19
N ASP A 114 -5.16 -15.12 7.87
CA ASP A 114 -5.34 -16.57 7.65
C ASP A 114 -6.56 -17.11 8.43
#